data_AF-A0AAU5UJL7-F1
#
_entry.id   AF-A0AAU5UJL7-F1
#
_cell.length_a   1.000
_cell.length_b   1.000
_cell.length_c   1.000
_cell.angle_alpha   90.00
_cell.angle_beta   90.00
_cell.angle_gamma   90.00
#
_symmetry.space_group_name_H-M   'P 1'
#
loop_
_entity.id
_entity.type
_entity.pdbx_description
1 polymer ?
#
loop_
_entity_poly.entity_id
_entity_poly.type
_entity_poly.pdbx_seq_one_letter_code
_entity_poly.pdbx_strand_id
1 'polypeptide(L)'
;MSSRRFRLIRHQDVSGVSGTGPVAEGVQFTDGAVALRWYGDYPTTTVWDGIDSVIAIHGHGGATEVVWLDPEAGPDPDLKLPPRESLPPRPWPDLHSAPEPQDPDPLHSDGDPGIDRGFGPEGGVSRKHGAAPPSTWTSYRVFR
;
A
#
# COMPACT_ATOMS: atom_id res chain seq x y z
N MET A 1 -2.49 -22.18 -10.08
CA MET A 1 -1.29 -21.49 -10.60
C MET A 1 -0.72 -20.62 -9.48
N SER A 2 0.58 -20.34 -9.47
CA SER A 2 1.22 -19.37 -8.57
C SER A 2 1.47 -18.04 -9.28
N SER A 3 1.53 -16.96 -8.50
CA SER A 3 1.98 -15.67 -9.00
C SER A 3 3.48 -15.70 -9.31
N ARG A 4 3.92 -14.89 -10.28
CA ARG A 4 5.32 -14.84 -10.73
C ARG A 4 5.93 -13.48 -10.46
N ARG A 5 7.08 -13.46 -9.80
CA ARG A 5 7.84 -12.23 -9.53
C ARG A 5 8.74 -11.88 -10.70
N PHE A 6 8.96 -10.59 -10.90
CA PHE A 6 9.90 -10.06 -11.88
C PHE A 6 10.55 -8.75 -11.38
N ARG A 7 11.58 -8.31 -12.11
CA ARG A 7 12.15 -6.97 -12.01
C ARG A 7 12.07 -6.26 -13.36
N LEU A 8 11.97 -4.94 -13.31
CA LEU A 8 12.23 -4.11 -14.49
C LEU A 8 13.69 -3.69 -14.48
N ILE A 9 14.42 -4.07 -15.53
CA ILE A 9 15.81 -3.69 -15.74
C ILE A 9 15.88 -2.62 -16.82
N ARG A 10 16.36 -1.43 -16.47
CA ARG A 10 16.54 -0.30 -17.37
C ARG A 10 17.97 -0.28 -17.90
N HIS A 11 18.13 -0.50 -19.19
CA HIS A 11 19.43 -0.42 -19.88
C HIS A 11 19.80 1.01 -20.27
N GLN A 12 18.81 1.83 -20.59
CA GLN A 12 19.01 3.23 -20.93
C GLN A 12 17.99 4.12 -20.23
N ASP A 13 18.46 5.10 -19.46
CA ASP A 13 17.59 6.10 -18.85
C ASP A 13 17.32 7.26 -19.81
N VAL A 14 16.36 7.05 -20.71
CA VAL A 14 15.92 8.07 -21.66
C VAL A 14 15.28 9.30 -20.99
N SER A 15 14.84 9.16 -19.73
CA SER A 15 14.17 10.22 -18.97
C SER A 15 15.13 11.07 -18.13
N GLY A 16 16.27 10.51 -17.74
CA GLY A 16 17.20 11.09 -16.76
C GLY A 16 16.67 11.07 -15.31
N VAL A 17 15.56 10.39 -15.03
CA VAL A 17 14.89 10.40 -13.71
C VAL A 17 15.24 9.18 -12.87
N SER A 18 15.23 7.98 -13.46
CA SER A 18 15.27 6.72 -12.67
C SER A 18 16.63 6.03 -12.66
N GLY A 19 17.59 6.50 -13.46
CA GLY A 19 18.85 5.81 -13.68
C GLY A 19 18.70 4.49 -14.44
N THR A 20 19.78 3.72 -14.46
CA THR A 20 19.88 2.40 -15.12
C THR A 20 19.98 1.28 -14.08
N GLY A 21 19.73 0.04 -14.50
CA GLY A 21 19.72 -1.15 -13.65
C GLY A 21 18.30 -1.51 -13.17
N PRO A 22 18.16 -2.22 -12.05
CA PRO A 22 16.85 -2.54 -11.48
C PRO A 22 16.14 -1.25 -11.04
N VAL A 23 15.00 -0.94 -11.65
CA VAL A 23 14.21 0.28 -11.36
C VAL A 23 12.87 -0.01 -10.67
N ALA A 24 12.41 -1.26 -10.75
CA ALA A 24 11.20 -1.72 -10.07
C ALA A 24 11.23 -3.23 -9.86
N GLU A 25 10.39 -3.70 -8.93
CA GLU A 25 9.97 -5.10 -8.81
C GLU A 25 8.48 -5.22 -9.03
N GLY A 26 8.02 -6.40 -9.43
CA GLY A 26 6.61 -6.66 -9.58
C GLY A 26 6.25 -8.13 -9.42
N VAL A 27 4.95 -8.35 -9.33
CA VAL A 27 4.33 -9.67 -9.28
C VAL A 27 3.20 -9.69 -10.30
N GLN A 28 3.21 -10.68 -11.17
CA GLN A 28 2.04 -11.03 -11.98
C GLN A 28 1.23 -12.10 -11.25
N PHE A 29 -0.03 -11.78 -10.97
CA PHE A 29 -1.00 -12.68 -10.38
C PHE A 29 -1.54 -13.67 -11.42
N THR A 30 -2.24 -14.68 -10.92
CA THR A 30 -2.70 -15.83 -11.70
C THR A 30 -3.85 -15.51 -12.65
N ASP A 31 -4.54 -14.40 -12.41
CA ASP A 31 -5.54 -13.80 -13.30
C ASP A 31 -4.93 -12.85 -14.35
N GLY A 32 -3.60 -12.70 -14.34
CA GLY A 32 -2.85 -11.86 -15.27
C GLY A 32 -2.55 -10.46 -14.76
N ALA A 33 -3.26 -9.99 -13.72
CA ALA A 33 -3.06 -8.66 -13.14
C ALA A 33 -1.64 -8.52 -12.58
N VAL A 34 -1.11 -7.30 -12.56
CA VAL A 34 0.26 -7.02 -12.12
C VAL A 34 0.25 -5.94 -11.05
N ALA A 35 0.96 -6.20 -9.95
CA ALA A 35 1.39 -5.16 -9.01
C ALA A 35 2.86 -4.84 -9.28
N LEU A 36 3.19 -3.56 -9.39
CA LEU A 36 4.54 -3.06 -9.66
C LEU A 36 4.93 -2.01 -8.61
N ARG A 37 6.11 -2.17 -7.99
CA ARG A 37 6.70 -1.26 -7.03
C ARG A 37 7.96 -0.62 -7.61
N TRP A 38 7.91 0.69 -7.79
CA TRP A 38 9.06 1.48 -8.22
C TRP A 38 10.03 1.72 -7.06
N TYR A 39 11.33 1.66 -7.36
CA TYR A 39 12.40 2.04 -6.45
C TYR A 39 12.70 3.54 -6.53
N GLY A 40 13.60 4.03 -5.67
CA GLY A 40 14.06 5.42 -5.63
C GLY A 40 13.45 6.26 -4.49
N ASP A 41 13.70 7.56 -4.53
CA ASP A 41 13.33 8.50 -3.45
C ASP A 41 11.81 8.70 -3.29
N TYR A 42 11.06 8.44 -4.37
CA TYR A 42 9.60 8.58 -4.41
C TYR A 42 8.94 7.27 -4.84
N PRO A 43 9.03 6.21 -4.01
CA PRO A 43 8.64 4.88 -4.43
C PRO A 43 7.12 4.78 -4.50
N THR A 44 6.62 4.41 -5.68
CA THR A 44 5.18 4.33 -5.98
C THR A 44 4.79 2.89 -6.30
N THR A 45 3.58 2.50 -5.90
CA THR A 45 2.98 1.21 -6.27
C THR A 45 1.90 1.44 -7.30
N THR A 46 1.94 0.68 -8.39
CA THR A 46 0.95 0.73 -9.48
C THR A 46 0.39 -0.66 -9.73
N VAL A 47 -0.86 -0.69 -10.21
CA VAL A 47 -1.53 -1.93 -10.60
C VAL A 47 -1.92 -1.86 -12.07
N TRP A 48 -1.84 -2.99 -12.76
CA TRP A 48 -2.08 -3.11 -14.19
C TRP A 48 -2.89 -4.37 -14.47
N ASP A 49 -3.69 -4.35 -15.54
CA ASP A 49 -4.47 -5.54 -15.95
C ASP A 49 -3.58 -6.67 -16.49
N GLY A 50 -2.35 -6.36 -16.92
CA GLY A 50 -1.44 -7.33 -17.53
C GLY A 50 0.00 -6.82 -17.70
N ILE A 51 0.93 -7.75 -17.92
CA ILE A 51 2.35 -7.44 -18.15
C ILE A 51 2.58 -6.69 -19.46
N ASP A 52 1.75 -6.93 -20.48
CA ASP A 52 1.86 -6.26 -21.78
C ASP A 52 1.65 -4.74 -21.65
N SER A 53 0.73 -4.29 -20.78
CA SER A 53 0.52 -2.87 -20.49
C SER A 53 1.74 -2.24 -19.83
N VAL A 54 2.41 -2.97 -18.92
CA VAL A 54 3.66 -2.52 -18.29
C VAL A 54 4.75 -2.36 -19.35
N ILE A 55 4.91 -3.33 -20.26
CA ILE A 55 5.92 -3.29 -21.33
C ILE A 55 5.62 -2.17 -22.33
N ALA A 56 4.36 -2.01 -22.74
CA ALA A 56 3.97 -1.01 -23.72
C ALA A 56 4.31 0.43 -23.25
N ILE A 57 4.13 0.71 -21.96
CA ILE A 57 4.35 2.05 -21.40
C ILE A 57 5.79 2.23 -20.90
N HIS A 58 6.40 1.21 -20.31
CA HIS A 58 7.70 1.35 -19.64
C HIS A 58 8.87 0.69 -20.38
N GLY A 59 8.60 -0.14 -21.41
CA GLY A 59 9.63 -0.86 -22.16
C GLY A 59 10.50 0.03 -23.04
N HIS A 60 9.96 1.18 -23.50
CA HIS A 60 10.68 2.20 -24.29
C HIS A 60 11.54 1.60 -25.42
N GLY A 61 10.95 0.74 -26.27
CA GLY A 61 11.65 0.14 -27.41
C GLY A 61 12.79 -0.83 -27.03
N GLY A 62 12.73 -1.41 -25.83
CA GLY A 62 13.77 -2.31 -25.31
C GLY A 62 14.77 -1.63 -24.36
N ALA A 63 14.62 -0.34 -24.10
CA ALA A 63 15.43 0.35 -23.08
C ALA A 63 15.10 -0.09 -21.64
N THR A 64 13.92 -0.68 -21.41
CA THR A 64 13.60 -1.42 -20.19
C THR A 64 13.09 -2.81 -20.54
N GLU A 65 13.54 -3.82 -19.82
CA GLU A 65 13.10 -5.21 -19.97
C GLU A 65 12.49 -5.77 -18.68
N VAL A 66 11.64 -6.79 -18.83
CA VAL A 66 11.10 -7.59 -17.73
C VAL A 66 12.00 -8.81 -17.53
N VAL A 67 12.60 -8.94 -16.35
CA VAL A 67 13.37 -10.12 -15.95
C VAL A 67 12.59 -10.90 -14.92
N TRP A 68 12.09 -12.08 -15.30
CA TRP A 68 11.37 -12.99 -14.40
C TRP A 68 12.31 -13.65 -13.40
N LEU A 69 11.92 -13.65 -12.12
CA LEU A 69 12.66 -14.28 -11.03
C LEU A 69 12.18 -15.69 -10.73
N ASP A 70 10.89 -15.93 -10.96
CA ASP A 70 10.27 -17.24 -10.81
C ASP A 70 10.14 -17.92 -12.19
N PRO A 71 10.21 -19.27 -12.24
CA PRO A 71 9.92 -20.02 -13.46
C PRO A 71 8.48 -19.77 -13.95
N GLU A 72 8.09 -20.40 -15.08
CA GLU A 72 6.74 -20.26 -15.63
C GLU A 72 5.62 -20.50 -14.60
N ALA A 73 4.43 -19.98 -14.90
CA ALA A 73 3.26 -20.17 -14.06
C ALA A 73 3.00 -21.67 -13.89
N GLY A 74 3.19 -22.17 -12.67
CA GLY A 74 2.97 -23.56 -12.30
C GLY A 74 1.86 -23.68 -11.27
N PRO A 75 1.32 -24.89 -11.01
CA PRO A 75 0.43 -25.11 -9.86
C PRO A 75 1.09 -24.56 -8.60
N ASP A 76 0.31 -23.84 -7.78
CA ASP A 76 0.83 -23.30 -6.52
C ASP A 76 1.08 -24.50 -5.59
N PRO A 77 2.34 -24.79 -5.23
CA PRO A 77 2.67 -25.97 -4.44
C PRO A 77 2.12 -25.91 -3.01
N ASP A 78 1.87 -24.70 -2.50
CA ASP A 78 1.45 -24.47 -1.12
C ASP A 78 -0.08 -24.30 -1.00
N LEU A 79 -0.76 -24.05 -2.12
CA LEU A 79 -2.21 -23.96 -2.18
C LEU A 79 -2.85 -25.36 -2.11
N LYS A 80 -2.96 -25.90 -0.89
CA LYS A 80 -3.81 -27.06 -0.57
C LYS A 80 -5.27 -26.66 -0.31
N LEU A 81 -5.69 -25.53 -0.86
CA LEU A 81 -7.06 -25.05 -0.70
C LEU A 81 -7.90 -25.57 -1.87
N PRO A 82 -9.15 -26.01 -1.62
CA PRO A 82 -10.08 -26.25 -2.71
C PRO A 82 -10.19 -24.98 -3.57
N PRO A 83 -10.46 -25.10 -4.89
CA PRO A 83 -10.73 -23.94 -5.73
C PRO A 83 -11.71 -23.02 -5.01
N ARG A 84 -11.37 -21.74 -4.87
CA ARG A 84 -12.27 -20.76 -4.26
C ARG A 84 -13.57 -20.83 -5.06
N GLU A 85 -14.61 -21.41 -4.44
CA GLU A 85 -15.93 -21.45 -5.06
C GLU A 85 -16.31 -20.01 -5.43
N SER A 86 -16.99 -19.84 -6.56
CA SER A 86 -17.51 -18.55 -6.96
C SER A 86 -18.51 -18.09 -5.90
N LEU A 87 -18.04 -17.35 -4.91
CA LEU A 87 -18.90 -16.77 -3.90
C LEU A 87 -19.84 -15.82 -4.65
N PRO A 88 -21.18 -15.96 -4.52
CA PRO A 88 -22.08 -15.00 -5.08
C PRO A 88 -21.72 -13.61 -4.51
N PRO A 89 -21.74 -12.55 -5.32
CA PRO A 89 -21.48 -11.21 -4.83
C PRO A 89 -22.48 -10.90 -3.71
N ARG A 90 -21.97 -10.70 -2.50
CA ARG A 90 -22.80 -10.22 -1.38
C ARG A 90 -22.97 -8.72 -1.55
N PRO A 91 -24.20 -8.19 -1.63
CA PRO A 91 -24.41 -6.75 -1.67
C PRO A 91 -23.96 -6.14 -0.34
N TRP A 92 -23.49 -4.90 -0.37
CA TRP A 92 -23.33 -4.11 0.85
C TRP A 92 -24.72 -3.93 1.49
N PRO A 93 -24.93 -4.13 2.82
CA PRO A 93 -23.94 -4.27 3.91
C PRO A 93 -23.57 -5.72 4.31
N ASP A 94 -24.09 -6.74 3.62
CA ASP A 94 -23.97 -8.16 4.00
C ASP A 94 -22.54 -8.74 3.91
N LEU A 95 -21.58 -7.95 3.41
CA LEU A 95 -20.17 -8.31 3.36
C LEU A 95 -19.59 -8.46 4.76
N HIS A 96 -19.79 -7.47 5.64
CA HIS A 96 -19.31 -7.50 7.03
C HIS A 96 -20.07 -6.43 7.86
N SER A 97 -21.05 -6.82 8.68
CA SER A 97 -21.24 -6.05 9.92
C SER A 97 -20.00 -6.35 10.78
N ALA A 98 -19.25 -5.32 11.18
CA ALA A 98 -18.27 -5.51 12.24
C ALA A 98 -19.01 -6.12 13.44
N PRO A 99 -18.46 -7.14 14.12
CA PRO A 99 -19.07 -7.62 15.36
C PRO A 99 -19.27 -6.43 16.30
N GLU A 100 -20.39 -6.39 17.03
CA GLU A 100 -20.58 -5.36 18.06
C GLU A 100 -19.37 -5.34 18.99
N PRO A 101 -18.95 -4.16 19.50
CA PRO A 101 -17.91 -4.09 20.50
C PRO A 101 -18.24 -5.09 21.62
N GLN A 102 -17.40 -6.09 21.81
CA GLN A 102 -17.53 -7.00 22.93
C GLN A 102 -17.27 -6.19 24.20
N ASP A 103 -18.02 -6.47 25.28
CA ASP A 103 -17.72 -5.90 26.59
C ASP A 103 -16.22 -6.06 26.86
N PRO A 104 -15.55 -5.04 27.46
CA PRO A 104 -14.13 -5.10 27.68
C PRO A 104 -13.78 -6.40 28.42
N ASP A 105 -12.84 -7.15 27.85
CA ASP A 105 -12.30 -8.36 28.48
C ASP A 105 -11.92 -8.02 29.93
N PRO A 106 -12.43 -8.74 30.95
CA PRO A 106 -12.11 -8.46 32.35
C PRO A 106 -10.60 -8.42 32.64
N LEU A 107 -9.79 -9.03 31.77
CA LEU A 107 -8.32 -9.01 31.82
C LEU A 107 -7.69 -7.66 31.44
N HIS A 108 -8.45 -6.75 30.84
CA HIS A 108 -8.07 -5.34 30.59
C HIS A 108 -8.79 -4.38 31.55
N SER A 109 -9.19 -4.84 32.74
CA SER A 109 -9.49 -3.90 33.82
C SER A 109 -8.20 -3.26 34.29
N ASP A 110 -8.08 -1.95 34.08
CA ASP A 110 -6.99 -1.13 34.59
C ASP A 110 -6.90 -1.25 36.12
N GLY A 111 -6.11 -2.21 36.57
CA GLY A 111 -5.53 -2.21 37.90
C GLY A 111 -4.22 -1.43 37.86
N ASP A 112 -4.28 -0.10 37.85
CA ASP A 112 -3.15 0.72 38.30
C ASP A 112 -3.40 1.13 39.77
N PRO A 113 -2.83 0.41 40.75
CA PRO A 113 -2.96 0.78 42.14
C PRO A 113 -2.05 1.97 42.45
N GLY A 114 -2.64 3.16 42.39
CA GLY A 114 -2.32 4.31 43.25
C GLY A 114 -0.87 4.80 43.27
N ILE A 115 -0.60 5.89 42.53
CA ILE A 115 0.39 6.88 42.96
C ILE A 115 -0.35 8.15 43.38
N ASP A 116 -0.55 8.26 44.70
CA ASP A 116 -0.87 9.50 45.39
C ASP A 116 0.25 10.52 45.18
N ARG A 117 -0.02 11.58 44.42
CA ARG A 117 0.70 12.84 44.52
C ARG A 117 -0.30 13.98 44.57
N GLY A 118 -0.81 14.26 45.77
CA GLY A 118 -1.50 15.51 46.07
C GLY A 118 -0.66 16.74 45.72
N PHE A 119 -1.30 17.71 45.07
CA PHE A 119 -0.88 19.11 45.07
C PHE A 119 -2.13 19.98 45.29
N GLY A 120 -2.04 20.84 46.31
CA GLY A 120 -3.10 21.70 46.80
C GLY A 120 -3.47 22.85 45.86
N PRO A 121 -4.43 23.69 46.29
CA PRO A 121 -5.00 24.76 45.47
C PRO A 121 -4.04 25.95 45.37
N GLU A 122 -4.38 26.92 44.52
CA GLU A 122 -3.78 28.26 44.33
C GLU A 122 -2.80 28.36 43.13
N GLY A 123 -3.26 28.94 42.01
CA GLY A 123 -2.38 29.33 40.89
C GLY A 123 -3.13 29.63 39.59
N GLY A 124 -3.50 30.89 39.37
CA GLY A 124 -4.47 31.34 38.37
C GLY A 124 -4.19 31.00 36.89
N VAL A 125 -5.26 30.66 36.17
CA VAL A 125 -5.29 30.57 34.70
C VAL A 125 -5.74 31.92 34.13
N SER A 126 -4.81 32.63 33.48
CA SER A 126 -5.14 33.74 32.58
C SER A 126 -5.45 33.18 31.19
N ARG A 127 -6.73 33.25 30.78
CA ARG A 127 -7.17 32.92 29.42
C ARG A 127 -6.82 34.07 28.48
N LYS A 128 -6.00 33.83 27.46
CA LYS A 128 -5.93 34.68 26.27
C LYS A 128 -6.34 33.87 25.05
N HIS A 129 -7.42 34.32 24.41
CA HIS A 129 -7.85 33.93 23.08
C HIS A 129 -6.89 34.46 22.01
N GLY A 130 -6.73 33.68 20.93
CA GLY A 130 -6.45 34.21 19.59
C GLY A 130 -5.16 33.71 18.93
N ALA A 131 -5.29 32.86 17.91
CA ALA A 131 -4.81 33.12 16.55
C ALA A 131 -5.10 31.90 15.63
N ALA A 132 -5.73 32.15 14.48
CA ALA A 132 -5.87 31.18 13.40
C ALA A 132 -4.51 30.95 12.69
N PRO A 133 -4.24 29.76 12.13
CA PRO A 133 -2.98 29.51 11.42
C PRO A 133 -2.94 30.28 10.08
N PRO A 134 -1.77 30.77 9.65
CA PRO A 134 -1.65 31.55 8.43
C PRO A 134 -1.87 30.72 7.17
N SER A 135 -2.59 31.32 6.23
CA SER A 135 -2.92 30.81 4.90
C SER A 135 -1.75 31.01 3.93
N THR A 136 -1.01 29.94 3.62
CA THR A 136 -0.23 29.87 2.37
C THR A 136 -0.28 28.44 1.82
N TRP A 137 -1.37 28.10 1.13
CA TRP A 137 -1.40 26.95 0.22
C TRP A 137 -1.11 27.48 -1.19
N THR A 138 0.10 27.26 -1.67
CA THR A 138 0.45 27.48 -3.07
C THR A 138 -0.25 26.41 -3.91
N SER A 139 -1.25 26.82 -4.67
CA SER A 139 -1.95 25.99 -5.65
C SER A 139 -1.00 25.59 -6.78
N TYR A 140 -0.63 24.30 -6.85
CA TYR A 140 -0.02 23.73 -8.04
C TYR A 140 -1.09 23.53 -9.11
N ARG A 141 -0.89 24.15 -10.28
CA ARG A 141 -1.72 23.96 -11.47
C ARG A 141 -1.48 22.55 -12.02
N VAL A 142 -2.54 21.76 -12.08
CA VAL A 142 -2.59 20.54 -12.90
C VAL A 142 -2.74 20.99 -14.35
N PHE A 143 -1.73 20.72 -15.19
CA PHE A 143 -1.90 20.81 -16.64
C PHE A 143 -2.65 19.56 -17.11
N ARG A 144 -3.70 19.79 -17.92
CA ARG A 144 -4.46 18.75 -18.60
C ARG A 144 -3.71 18.20 -19.80
#